data_AF-A0A2H1WDM8-F1
#
_entry.id   AF-A0A2H1WDM8-F1
#
_cell.length_a   1.000
_cell.length_b   1.000
_cell.length_c   1.000
_cell.angle_alpha   90.00
_cell.angle_beta   90.00
_cell.angle_gamma   90.00
#
_symmetry.space_group_name_H-M   'P 1'
#
loop_
_entity.id
_entity.type
_entity.pdbx_description
1 polymer ?
#
loop_
_entity_poly.entity_id
_entity_poly.type
_entity_poly.pdbx_seq_one_letter_code
_entity_poly.pdbx_strand_id
1 'polypeptide(L)'
;GVTIPSQRRYVEYYAALVTSGLQYSATRVHIRELVMSPPPTLNGGTCSPELTVSQAQPSFKTPSGCHEVRKDEGSIRVYLTHCTPLYGDVRVDVYNKPKMKMRKEKLFHFWFNTFFVAAGVGAERVPALDDSPNLEAFKLTLNKWQLDEAHKDKQHKHYSPDFKVELIVQKMPMSSTFSGHPARESPAVSSSSSCCSEPDDAEPDAHWDSGELPITLLTLSR
;
A
#
# COMPACT_ATOMS: atom_id res chain seq x y z
N GLY A 1 -25.44 12.47 8.12
CA GLY A 1 -24.79 11.21 8.55
C GLY A 1 -23.64 10.86 7.63
N VAL A 2 -22.79 9.91 8.01
CA VAL A 2 -21.67 9.41 7.18
C VAL A 2 -22.22 8.53 6.06
N THR A 3 -22.07 8.95 4.81
CA THR A 3 -22.66 8.26 3.64
C THR A 3 -21.63 7.55 2.77
N ILE A 4 -20.36 7.96 2.81
CA ILE A 4 -19.30 7.38 1.99
C ILE A 4 -18.87 6.03 2.59
N PRO A 5 -18.89 4.93 1.81
CA PRO A 5 -18.56 3.60 2.32
C PRO A 5 -17.20 3.48 3.00
N SER A 6 -16.14 4.06 2.43
CA SER A 6 -14.83 4.04 3.09
C SER A 6 -14.83 4.76 4.44
N GLN A 7 -15.58 5.86 4.59
CA GLN A 7 -15.70 6.53 5.89
C GLN A 7 -16.40 5.62 6.91
N ARG A 8 -17.46 4.93 6.52
CA ARG A 8 -18.17 3.97 7.38
C ARG A 8 -17.26 2.83 7.82
N ARG A 9 -16.44 2.30 6.92
CA ARG A 9 -15.44 1.26 7.23
C ARG A 9 -14.47 1.70 8.33
N TYR A 10 -14.05 2.97 8.36
CA TYR A 10 -13.17 3.47 9.41
C TYR A 10 -13.87 3.62 10.77
N VAL A 11 -15.19 3.88 10.77
CA VAL A 11 -15.98 3.81 12.00
C VAL A 11 -16.04 2.38 12.52
N GLU A 12 -16.24 1.38 11.63
CA GLU A 12 -16.24 -0.04 11.98
C GLU A 12 -14.86 -0.51 12.50
N TYR A 13 -13.77 -0.05 11.87
CA TYR A 13 -12.40 -0.29 12.35
C TYR A 13 -12.18 0.27 13.75
N TYR A 14 -12.58 1.51 14.00
CA TYR A 14 -12.45 2.10 15.33
C TYR A 14 -13.29 1.37 16.37
N ALA A 15 -14.53 0.99 16.02
CA ALA A 15 -15.36 0.16 16.89
C ALA A 15 -14.65 -1.15 17.26
N ALA A 16 -14.06 -1.85 16.28
CA ALA A 16 -13.31 -3.08 16.53
C ALA A 16 -12.07 -2.88 17.42
N LEU A 17 -11.36 -1.75 17.31
CA LEU A 17 -10.25 -1.43 18.25
C LEU A 17 -10.75 -1.38 19.69
N VAL A 18 -11.85 -0.67 19.91
CA VAL A 18 -12.41 -0.43 21.25
C VAL A 18 -13.05 -1.68 21.83
N THR A 19 -13.83 -2.43 21.05
CA THR A 19 -14.60 -3.57 21.55
C THR A 19 -13.79 -4.84 21.72
N SER A 20 -12.75 -5.02 20.88
CA SER A 20 -11.97 -6.27 20.84
C SER A 20 -10.59 -6.14 21.50
N GLY A 21 -10.28 -4.97 22.09
CA GLY A 21 -8.99 -4.72 22.74
C GLY A 21 -7.79 -4.81 21.81
N LEU A 22 -8.00 -4.62 20.50
CA LEU A 22 -6.94 -4.70 19.50
C LEU A 22 -5.96 -3.53 19.70
N GLN A 23 -4.67 -3.85 19.68
CA GLN A 23 -3.61 -2.84 19.67
C GLN A 23 -3.15 -2.60 18.24
N TYR A 24 -3.41 -1.39 17.74
CA TYR A 24 -3.01 -1.00 16.41
C TYR A 24 -1.49 -1.12 16.24
N SER A 25 -1.06 -1.77 15.17
CA SER A 25 0.35 -1.90 14.79
C SER A 25 0.52 -1.78 13.29
N ALA A 26 1.62 -1.15 12.86
CA ALA A 26 1.92 -1.00 11.43
C ALA A 26 2.20 -2.36 10.80
N THR A 27 1.19 -2.93 10.16
CA THR A 27 1.28 -4.26 9.54
C THR A 27 1.61 -4.15 8.06
N ARG A 28 2.75 -4.71 7.65
CA ARG A 28 3.17 -4.73 6.25
C ARG A 28 2.48 -5.83 5.47
N VAL A 29 1.97 -5.51 4.29
CA VAL A 29 1.29 -6.45 3.39
C VAL A 29 1.70 -6.22 1.94
N HIS A 30 1.56 -7.25 1.11
CA HIS A 30 1.50 -7.15 -0.34
C HIS A 30 0.07 -7.36 -0.81
N ILE A 31 -0.39 -6.57 -1.79
CA ILE A 31 -1.62 -6.88 -2.51
C ILE A 31 -1.25 -7.83 -3.64
N ARG A 32 -1.94 -8.96 -3.73
CA ARG A 32 -1.65 -10.04 -4.66
C ARG A 32 -2.56 -9.98 -5.87
N GLU A 33 -3.86 -9.93 -5.62
CA GLU A 33 -4.85 -9.78 -6.67
C GLU A 33 -6.08 -9.01 -6.19
N LEU A 34 -6.77 -8.40 -7.15
CA LEU A 34 -8.10 -7.86 -7.01
C LEU A 34 -9.03 -8.59 -8.00
N VAL A 35 -10.11 -9.17 -7.50
CA VAL A 35 -11.11 -9.89 -8.29
C VAL A 35 -12.40 -9.09 -8.31
N MET A 36 -12.99 -8.89 -9.49
CA MET A 36 -14.30 -8.28 -9.69
C MET A 36 -15.28 -9.33 -10.22
N SER A 37 -16.39 -9.53 -9.52
CA SER A 37 -17.41 -10.51 -9.92
C SER A 37 -18.83 -10.07 -9.52
N PRO A 38 -19.82 -10.19 -10.42
CA PRO A 38 -19.64 -10.32 -11.88
C PRO A 38 -18.87 -9.13 -12.48
N PRO A 39 -18.36 -9.21 -13.71
CA PRO A 39 -17.68 -8.08 -14.35
C PRO A 39 -18.59 -6.85 -14.50
N PRO A 40 -18.09 -5.61 -14.34
CA PRO A 40 -18.87 -4.41 -14.60
C PRO A 40 -19.39 -4.35 -16.04
N THR A 41 -20.65 -3.95 -16.23
CA THR A 41 -21.28 -3.78 -17.54
C THR A 41 -21.05 -2.36 -18.04
N LEU A 42 -20.06 -2.18 -18.89
CA LEU A 42 -19.69 -0.88 -19.43
C LEU A 42 -20.31 -0.71 -20.82
N ASN A 43 -21.10 0.34 -21.02
CA ASN A 43 -21.88 0.60 -22.23
C ASN A 43 -21.01 0.45 -23.50
N GLY A 44 -21.18 -0.67 -24.21
CA GLY A 44 -20.56 -0.95 -25.51
C GLY A 44 -19.05 -1.24 -25.51
N GLY A 45 -18.43 -1.55 -24.37
CA GLY A 45 -16.98 -1.76 -24.29
C GLY A 45 -16.55 -2.97 -23.48
N THR A 46 -15.41 -3.56 -23.88
CA THR A 46 -14.70 -4.52 -23.03
C THR A 46 -14.16 -3.80 -21.79
N CYS A 47 -14.45 -4.33 -20.59
CA CYS A 47 -13.82 -3.83 -19.36
C CYS A 47 -12.32 -4.14 -19.41
N SER A 48 -11.49 -3.11 -19.42
CA SER A 48 -10.03 -3.18 -19.40
C SER A 48 -9.54 -2.49 -18.12
N PRO A 49 -9.57 -3.18 -16.98
CA PRO A 49 -9.26 -2.53 -15.71
C PRO A 49 -7.79 -2.12 -15.62
N GLU A 50 -7.56 -0.92 -15.11
CA GLU A 50 -6.26 -0.42 -14.66
C GLU A 50 -6.35 -0.18 -13.15
N LEU A 51 -5.42 -0.78 -12.40
CA LEU A 51 -5.34 -0.61 -10.96
C LEU A 51 -4.30 0.45 -10.58
N THR A 52 -4.62 1.29 -9.60
CA THR A 52 -3.67 2.19 -8.96
C THR A 52 -3.78 2.03 -7.46
N VAL A 53 -2.65 1.79 -6.79
CA VAL A 53 -2.59 1.66 -5.34
C VAL A 53 -1.75 2.80 -4.76
N SER A 54 -2.26 3.44 -3.71
CA SER A 54 -1.54 4.48 -2.98
C SER A 54 -1.67 4.32 -1.48
N GLN A 55 -0.59 4.56 -0.76
CA GLN A 55 -0.52 4.63 0.70
C GLN A 55 -0.54 6.10 1.13
N ALA A 56 -1.22 6.42 2.23
CA ALA A 56 -1.33 7.80 2.70
C ALA A 56 -0.05 8.31 3.40
N GLN A 57 0.49 7.54 4.35
CA GLN A 57 1.56 7.99 5.23
C GLN A 57 2.61 6.88 5.46
N PRO A 58 3.87 7.07 5.06
CA PRO A 58 4.32 8.07 4.10
C PRO A 58 3.61 7.89 2.74
N SER A 59 3.45 8.98 2.01
CA SER A 59 2.81 8.94 0.70
C SER A 59 3.61 8.07 -0.25
N PHE A 60 2.97 7.01 -0.76
CA PHE A 60 3.53 6.12 -1.76
C PHE A 60 2.47 5.81 -2.80
N LYS A 61 2.87 5.59 -4.06
CA LYS A 61 1.98 5.21 -5.14
C LYS A 61 2.69 4.21 -6.04
N THR A 62 2.02 3.12 -6.38
CA THR A 62 2.56 2.12 -7.29
C THR A 62 2.80 2.73 -8.68
N PRO A 63 3.86 2.34 -9.40
CA PRO A 63 4.06 2.77 -10.78
C PRO A 63 2.90 2.33 -11.68
N SER A 64 2.70 3.05 -12.78
CA SER A 64 1.67 2.70 -13.77
C SER A 64 2.05 1.43 -14.52
N GLY A 65 1.08 0.61 -14.91
CA GLY A 65 1.31 -0.62 -15.68
C GLY A 65 1.82 -1.82 -14.87
N CYS A 66 1.90 -1.71 -13.54
CA CYS A 66 2.32 -2.81 -12.65
C CYS A 66 1.21 -3.82 -12.36
N HIS A 67 0.45 -4.23 -13.38
CA HIS A 67 -0.61 -5.22 -13.23
C HIS A 67 -0.81 -6.06 -14.50
N GLU A 68 -1.28 -7.29 -14.30
CA GLU A 68 -1.75 -8.19 -15.34
C GLU A 68 -3.25 -8.42 -15.16
N VAL A 69 -4.01 -8.38 -16.26
CA VAL A 69 -5.47 -8.62 -16.23
C VAL A 69 -5.78 -9.96 -16.86
N ARG A 70 -6.51 -10.81 -16.12
CA ARG A 70 -7.10 -12.06 -16.63
C ARG A 70 -8.61 -11.98 -16.56
N LYS A 71 -9.28 -12.50 -17.58
CA LYS A 71 -10.73 -12.54 -17.68
C LYS A 71 -11.17 -13.99 -17.65
N ASP A 72 -11.97 -14.32 -16.65
CA ASP A 72 -12.53 -15.66 -16.48
C ASP A 72 -14.03 -15.62 -16.74
N GLU A 73 -14.66 -16.78 -16.81
CA GLU A 73 -16.12 -16.87 -16.86
C GLU A 73 -16.71 -16.29 -15.56
N GLY A 74 -17.43 -15.17 -15.68
CA GLY A 74 -18.08 -14.50 -14.53
C GLY A 74 -17.16 -13.68 -13.62
N SER A 75 -15.90 -13.45 -13.97
CA SER A 75 -15.03 -12.54 -13.20
C SER A 75 -13.89 -11.90 -14.01
N ILE A 76 -13.34 -10.81 -13.48
CA ILE A 76 -12.09 -10.23 -13.96
C ILE A 76 -11.10 -10.17 -12.79
N ARG A 77 -9.91 -10.72 -12.99
CA ARG A 77 -8.81 -10.72 -12.02
C ARG A 77 -7.73 -9.74 -12.46
N VAL A 78 -7.23 -8.98 -11.51
CA VAL A 78 -6.13 -8.03 -11.70
C VAL A 78 -5.02 -8.40 -10.72
N TYR A 79 -3.94 -8.98 -11.23
CA TYR A 79 -2.76 -9.34 -10.47
C TYR A 79 -1.83 -8.13 -10.41
N LEU A 80 -1.33 -7.79 -9.22
CA LEU A 80 -0.26 -6.79 -9.14
C LEU A 80 1.06 -7.50 -9.37
N THR A 81 1.83 -6.99 -10.33
CA THR A 81 3.18 -7.51 -10.63
C THR A 81 4.26 -6.81 -9.80
N HIS A 82 3.86 -5.86 -8.96
CA HIS A 82 4.75 -5.06 -8.14
C HIS A 82 4.61 -5.42 -6.67
N CYS A 83 5.74 -5.72 -6.04
CA CYS A 83 5.83 -6.30 -4.70
C CYS A 83 6.32 -5.30 -3.63
N THR A 84 6.02 -4.01 -3.73
CA THR A 84 6.39 -3.08 -2.64
C THR A 84 5.50 -3.29 -1.42
N PRO A 85 6.09 -3.44 -0.22
CA PRO A 85 5.33 -3.51 1.02
C PRO A 85 4.48 -2.26 1.25
N LEU A 86 3.20 -2.47 1.58
CA LEU A 86 2.25 -1.42 1.97
C LEU A 86 1.92 -1.55 3.46
N TYR A 87 1.64 -0.44 4.13
CA TYR A 87 1.23 -0.40 5.53
C TYR A 87 0.35 0.81 5.83
N GLY A 88 -0.48 0.70 6.87
CA GLY A 88 -1.38 1.77 7.28
C GLY A 88 -2.54 1.91 6.29
N ASP A 89 -2.89 3.16 5.95
CA ASP A 89 -4.03 3.47 5.11
C ASP A 89 -3.69 3.38 3.62
N VAL A 90 -4.37 2.48 2.94
CA VAL A 90 -4.17 2.17 1.53
C VAL A 90 -5.46 2.45 0.76
N ARG A 91 -5.33 3.22 -0.31
CA ARG A 91 -6.36 3.47 -1.29
C ARG A 91 -6.11 2.64 -2.53
N VAL A 92 -7.18 2.01 -3.03
CA VAL A 92 -7.21 1.28 -4.28
C VAL A 92 -8.17 1.99 -5.22
N ASP A 93 -7.66 2.56 -6.31
CA ASP A 93 -8.47 3.11 -7.39
C ASP A 93 -8.49 2.13 -8.58
N VAL A 94 -9.69 1.85 -9.08
CA VAL A 94 -9.90 1.02 -10.27
C VAL A 94 -10.46 1.89 -11.39
N TYR A 95 -9.82 1.81 -12.55
CA TYR A 95 -10.22 2.53 -13.76
C TYR A 95 -10.54 1.56 -14.88
N ASN A 96 -11.36 1.96 -15.85
CA ASN A 96 -11.46 1.31 -17.14
C ASN A 96 -10.65 2.10 -18.17
N LYS A 97 -9.67 1.46 -18.80
CA LYS A 97 -8.83 2.07 -19.85
C LYS A 97 -8.71 1.14 -21.06
N PRO A 98 -9.69 1.17 -21.98
CA PRO A 98 -9.59 0.45 -23.24
C PRO A 98 -8.39 0.96 -24.06
N LYS A 99 -7.65 0.06 -24.74
CA LYS A 99 -6.44 0.39 -25.51
C LYS A 99 -6.64 1.50 -26.55
N MET A 100 -7.84 1.62 -27.11
CA MET A 100 -8.19 2.60 -28.15
C MET A 100 -8.60 3.98 -27.59
N LYS A 101 -8.79 4.12 -26.26
CA LYS A 101 -9.22 5.37 -25.62
C LYS A 101 -8.04 6.04 -24.92
N MET A 102 -7.83 7.34 -25.16
CA MET A 102 -6.77 8.10 -24.50
C MET A 102 -7.03 8.36 -23.01
N ARG A 103 -8.29 8.44 -22.60
CA ARG A 103 -8.67 8.72 -21.20
C ARG A 103 -9.13 7.46 -20.50
N LYS A 104 -8.66 7.30 -19.25
CA LYS A 104 -9.19 6.30 -18.33
C LYS A 104 -10.42 6.84 -17.62
N GLU A 105 -11.43 6.00 -17.48
CA GLU A 105 -12.66 6.30 -16.75
C GLU A 105 -12.57 5.68 -15.36
N LYS A 106 -12.88 6.45 -14.31
CA LYS A 106 -12.86 5.90 -12.94
C LYS A 106 -14.08 5.00 -12.75
N LEU A 107 -13.86 3.77 -12.33
CA LEU A 107 -14.93 2.84 -11.99
C LEU A 107 -15.36 3.04 -10.54
N PHE A 108 -14.46 2.74 -9.62
CA PHE A 108 -14.68 2.86 -8.18
C PHE A 108 -13.34 2.97 -7.46
N HIS A 109 -13.43 3.23 -6.17
CA HIS A 109 -12.28 3.13 -5.28
C HIS A 109 -12.72 2.72 -3.89
N PHE A 110 -11.76 2.36 -3.05
CA PHE A 110 -11.99 2.13 -1.64
C PHE A 110 -10.70 2.33 -0.85
N TRP A 111 -10.87 2.65 0.43
CA TRP A 111 -9.79 2.66 1.41
C TRP A 111 -9.87 1.46 2.33
N PHE A 112 -8.73 0.89 2.68
CA PHE A 112 -8.61 -0.07 3.76
C PHE A 112 -7.35 0.23 4.56
N ASN A 113 -7.29 -0.28 5.78
CA ASN A 113 -6.08 -0.20 6.58
C ASN A 113 -5.50 -1.61 6.77
N THR A 114 -4.19 -1.74 6.53
CA THR A 114 -3.52 -3.04 6.43
C THR A 114 -3.54 -3.83 7.74
N PHE A 115 -3.51 -3.14 8.89
CA PHE A 115 -3.60 -3.77 10.21
C PHE A 115 -4.92 -4.52 10.38
N PHE A 116 -6.03 -3.85 10.08
CA PHE A 116 -7.37 -4.42 10.27
C PHE A 116 -7.62 -5.62 9.39
N VAL A 117 -7.18 -5.57 8.13
CA VAL A 117 -7.27 -6.72 7.23
C VAL A 117 -6.45 -7.90 7.75
N ALA A 118 -5.21 -7.66 8.19
CA ALA A 118 -4.36 -8.70 8.76
C ALA A 118 -4.80 -9.19 10.16
N ALA A 119 -5.64 -8.43 10.85
CA ALA A 119 -6.29 -8.80 12.10
C ALA A 119 -7.67 -9.47 11.89
N GLY A 120 -8.10 -9.67 10.65
CA GLY A 120 -9.39 -10.29 10.33
C GLY A 120 -10.62 -9.39 10.56
N VAL A 121 -10.42 -8.07 10.67
CA VAL A 121 -11.53 -7.11 10.81
C VAL A 121 -12.07 -6.75 9.43
N GLY A 122 -13.24 -7.30 9.10
CA GLY A 122 -13.85 -7.14 7.78
C GLY A 122 -13.17 -7.94 6.66
N ALA A 123 -12.23 -8.82 7.02
CA ALA A 123 -11.52 -9.70 6.11
C ALA A 123 -11.42 -11.11 6.71
N GLU A 124 -11.28 -12.12 5.86
CA GLU A 124 -11.11 -13.51 6.30
C GLU A 124 -9.71 -14.01 5.99
N ARG A 125 -9.13 -14.79 6.91
CA ARG A 125 -7.88 -15.51 6.64
C ARG A 125 -8.16 -16.60 5.61
N VAL A 126 -7.38 -16.65 4.56
CA VAL A 126 -7.47 -17.67 3.50
C VAL A 126 -6.26 -18.61 3.57
N PRO A 127 -6.31 -19.78 2.92
CA PRO A 127 -5.13 -20.63 2.77
C PRO A 127 -3.94 -19.84 2.21
N ALA A 128 -2.74 -20.24 2.61
CA ALA A 128 -1.52 -19.66 2.07
C ALA A 128 -1.49 -19.84 0.54
N LEU A 129 -0.89 -18.89 -0.16
CA LEU A 129 -0.79 -18.94 -1.62
C LEU A 129 0.26 -19.99 -2.02
N ASP A 130 0.04 -20.64 -3.16
CA ASP A 130 0.90 -21.75 -3.64
C ASP A 130 2.38 -21.35 -3.79
N ASP A 131 2.63 -20.11 -4.20
CA ASP A 131 3.98 -19.56 -4.39
C ASP A 131 4.64 -19.08 -3.09
N SER A 132 3.90 -19.10 -1.97
CA SER A 132 4.34 -18.55 -0.70
C SER A 132 3.64 -19.21 0.51
N PRO A 133 3.81 -20.54 0.68
CA PRO A 133 3.05 -21.36 1.64
C PRO A 133 3.31 -21.01 3.11
N ASN A 134 4.41 -20.31 3.39
CA ASN A 134 4.81 -19.95 4.76
C ASN A 134 4.24 -18.58 5.21
N LEU A 135 3.46 -17.92 4.35
CA LEU A 135 2.97 -16.57 4.59
C LEU A 135 1.46 -16.55 4.75
N GLU A 136 0.98 -15.73 5.68
CA GLU A 136 -0.45 -15.58 5.92
C GLU A 136 -1.09 -14.74 4.81
N ALA A 137 -2.25 -15.18 4.33
CA ALA A 137 -3.05 -14.46 3.34
C ALA A 137 -4.45 -14.16 3.89
N PHE A 138 -5.00 -13.02 3.47
CA PHE A 138 -6.29 -12.52 3.89
C PHE A 138 -7.07 -12.02 2.68
N LYS A 139 -8.39 -12.23 2.69
CA LYS A 139 -9.32 -11.76 1.65
C LYS A 139 -10.27 -10.73 2.23
N LEU A 140 -10.18 -9.51 1.74
CA LEU A 140 -11.15 -8.44 2.00
C LEU A 140 -12.22 -8.49 0.91
N THR A 141 -13.46 -8.78 1.29
CA THR A 141 -14.61 -8.82 0.37
C THR A 141 -15.49 -7.59 0.57
N LEU A 142 -15.66 -6.80 -0.48
CA LEU A 142 -16.49 -5.59 -0.49
C LEU A 142 -17.58 -5.72 -1.54
N ASN A 143 -18.85 -5.67 -1.12
CA ASN A 143 -19.96 -5.60 -2.07
C ASN A 143 -20.05 -4.20 -2.70
N LYS A 144 -20.87 -4.06 -3.75
CA LYS A 144 -21.14 -2.81 -4.48
C LYS A 144 -21.42 -1.61 -3.58
N TRP A 145 -22.14 -1.81 -2.47
CA TRP A 145 -22.52 -0.75 -1.54
C TRP A 145 -21.39 -0.33 -0.61
N GLN A 146 -20.32 -1.12 -0.55
CA GLN A 146 -19.12 -0.86 0.23
C GLN A 146 -18.01 -0.18 -0.59
N LEU A 147 -18.27 0.13 -1.86
CA LEU A 147 -17.32 0.74 -2.79
C LEU A 147 -17.68 2.21 -3.06
N ASP A 148 -16.69 3.10 -2.96
CA ASP A 148 -16.88 4.52 -3.24
C ASP A 148 -17.07 4.71 -4.76
N GLU A 149 -17.94 5.65 -5.15
CA GLU A 149 -18.51 5.81 -6.50
C GLU A 149 -19.48 4.70 -6.93
N ALA A 150 -19.13 3.42 -6.81
CA ALA A 150 -20.04 2.32 -7.24
C ALA A 150 -21.34 2.25 -6.42
N HIS A 151 -21.33 2.60 -5.14
CA HIS A 151 -22.54 2.65 -4.30
C HIS A 151 -23.59 3.68 -4.79
N LYS A 152 -23.21 4.62 -5.66
CA LYS A 152 -24.10 5.63 -6.25
C LYS A 152 -24.93 5.08 -7.40
N ASP A 153 -24.54 3.95 -8.00
CA ASP A 153 -25.27 3.29 -9.09
C ASP A 153 -26.52 2.56 -8.58
N LYS A 154 -27.53 3.31 -8.09
CA LYS A 154 -28.75 2.72 -7.52
C LYS A 154 -29.59 1.94 -8.52
N GLN A 155 -29.42 2.21 -9.81
CA GLN A 155 -30.18 1.59 -10.90
C GLN A 155 -29.47 0.40 -11.53
N HIS A 156 -28.29 0.01 -11.01
CA HIS A 156 -27.52 -1.13 -11.48
C HIS A 156 -27.16 -1.06 -12.98
N LYS A 157 -26.88 0.16 -13.47
CA LYS A 157 -26.54 0.42 -14.87
C LYS A 157 -25.17 -0.12 -15.23
N HIS A 158 -24.22 -0.04 -14.30
CA HIS A 158 -22.83 -0.44 -14.51
C HIS A 158 -22.43 -1.63 -13.66
N TYR A 159 -23.07 -1.78 -12.49
CA TYR A 159 -22.76 -2.83 -11.55
C TYR A 159 -24.01 -3.62 -11.21
N SER A 160 -23.95 -4.94 -11.42
CA SER A 160 -24.95 -5.88 -10.91
C SER A 160 -25.25 -5.63 -9.43
N PRO A 161 -26.48 -5.86 -8.95
CA PRO A 161 -26.77 -5.87 -7.50
C PRO A 161 -25.82 -6.77 -6.71
N ASP A 162 -25.37 -7.87 -7.31
CA ASP A 162 -24.48 -8.85 -6.69
C ASP A 162 -22.98 -8.55 -6.92
N PHE A 163 -22.66 -7.39 -7.52
CA PHE A 163 -21.28 -6.98 -7.74
C PHE A 163 -20.50 -6.92 -6.44
N LYS A 164 -19.34 -7.58 -6.43
CA LYS A 164 -18.37 -7.54 -5.33
C LYS A 164 -16.94 -7.49 -5.85
N VAL A 165 -16.09 -7.02 -4.95
CA VAL A 165 -14.64 -6.99 -5.11
C VAL A 165 -14.02 -7.83 -4.01
N GLU A 166 -13.09 -8.70 -4.37
CA GLU A 166 -12.29 -9.47 -3.43
C GLU A 166 -10.83 -9.06 -3.59
N LEU A 167 -10.22 -8.53 -2.52
CA LEU A 167 -8.82 -8.15 -2.49
C LEU A 167 -8.05 -9.20 -1.69
N ILE A 168 -7.12 -9.89 -2.34
CA ILE A 168 -6.21 -10.83 -1.68
C ILE A 168 -4.96 -10.08 -1.27
N VAL A 169 -4.71 -10.06 0.03
CA VAL A 169 -3.49 -9.48 0.61
C VAL A 169 -2.69 -10.57 1.32
N GLN A 170 -1.38 -10.40 1.30
CA GLN A 170 -0.45 -11.30 1.93
C GLN A 170 0.34 -10.54 2.98
N LYS A 171 0.31 -11.01 4.23
CA LYS A 171 1.01 -10.40 5.34
C LYS A 171 2.50 -10.72 5.26
N MET A 172 3.33 -9.71 5.47
CA MET A 172 4.77 -9.90 5.54
C MET A 172 5.21 -10.32 6.95
N PRO A 173 6.25 -11.16 7.07
CA PRO A 173 6.88 -11.44 8.35
C PRO A 173 7.44 -10.17 8.97
N MET A 174 7.35 -10.06 10.30
CA MET A 174 7.92 -8.93 11.05
C MET A 174 9.46 -8.83 10.91
N SER A 175 10.14 -9.93 10.57
CA SER A 175 11.60 -10.03 10.39
C SER A 175 12.09 -9.67 8.98
N SER A 176 11.23 -9.15 8.10
CA SER A 176 11.65 -8.74 6.75
C SER A 176 12.51 -7.47 6.81
N THR A 177 13.81 -7.65 7.03
CA THR A 177 14.86 -6.64 6.84
C THR A 177 15.22 -6.57 5.35
N PHE A 178 14.28 -6.22 4.47
CA PHE A 178 14.64 -5.75 3.13
C PHE A 178 14.65 -4.23 3.16
N SER A 179 15.75 -3.66 3.67
CA SER A 179 16.06 -2.25 3.51
C SER A 179 16.51 -2.03 2.06
N GLY A 180 15.69 -1.39 1.24
CA GLY A 180 16.04 -0.95 -0.11
C GLY A 180 17.02 0.23 -0.15
N HIS A 181 17.95 0.28 0.80
CA HIS A 181 19.07 1.22 0.79
C HIS A 181 20.29 0.47 0.25
N PRO A 182 21.06 1.04 -0.70
CA PRO A 182 22.35 0.46 -1.04
C PRO A 182 23.17 0.37 0.25
N ALA A 183 23.69 -0.82 0.54
CA ALA A 183 24.53 -1.04 1.69
C ALA A 183 25.70 -0.05 1.62
N ARG A 184 25.68 0.94 2.51
CA ARG A 184 26.83 1.80 2.74
C ARG A 184 27.84 0.92 3.48
N GLU A 185 28.76 0.35 2.72
CA GLU A 185 29.88 -0.41 3.26
C GLU A 185 30.57 0.40 4.35
N SER A 186 30.62 -0.16 5.56
CA SER A 186 31.50 0.33 6.61
C SER A 186 32.83 -0.42 6.47
N PRO A 187 33.98 0.28 6.56
CA PRO A 187 35.26 -0.31 6.24
C PRO A 187 35.68 -1.33 7.31
N ALA A 188 36.14 -2.50 6.86
CA ALA A 188 36.74 -3.51 7.71
C ALA A 188 38.11 -3.02 8.21
N VAL A 189 38.37 -3.22 9.51
CA VAL A 189 39.63 -2.87 10.17
C VAL A 189 40.51 -4.12 10.31
N SER A 190 41.81 -3.92 10.04
CA SER A 190 43.01 -4.74 10.39
C SER A 190 43.28 -6.03 9.59
N SER A 191 44.51 -6.38 9.17
CA SER A 191 45.87 -5.99 9.62
C SER A 191 46.99 -6.28 8.58
N SER A 192 47.95 -5.35 8.51
CA SER A 192 49.43 -5.46 8.37
C SER A 192 50.10 -6.27 7.23
N SER A 193 50.85 -5.55 6.38
CA SER A 193 52.24 -5.89 6.03
C SER A 193 53.02 -4.64 5.58
N SER A 194 54.27 -4.55 6.04
CA SER A 194 55.28 -3.50 5.95
C SER A 194 55.67 -3.01 4.55
N CYS A 195 56.08 -1.74 4.44
CA CYS A 195 57.43 -1.35 3.99
C CYS A 195 57.66 0.17 4.06
N CYS A 196 58.90 0.51 4.40
CA CYS A 196 59.42 1.81 4.81
C CYS A 196 59.65 2.79 3.64
N SER A 197 59.55 4.09 3.90
CA SER A 197 60.56 5.12 3.56
C SER A 197 60.18 6.49 4.17
N GLU A 198 61.21 7.31 4.36
CA GLU A 198 61.39 8.44 5.28
C GLU A 198 61.05 9.83 4.66
N PRO A 199 61.24 10.96 5.39
CA PRO A 199 60.28 12.09 5.46
C PRO A 199 60.64 13.28 4.57
N ASP A 200 59.75 14.27 4.50
CA ASP A 200 60.14 15.65 4.23
C ASP A 200 59.18 16.67 4.86
N ASP A 201 59.78 17.77 5.31
CA ASP A 201 59.28 18.86 6.13
C ASP A 201 58.21 19.77 5.47
N ALA A 202 57.30 20.33 6.29
CA ALA A 202 57.00 21.77 6.36
C ALA A 202 55.76 22.05 7.24
N GLU A 203 55.92 23.03 8.13
CA GLU A 203 54.96 23.47 9.16
C GLU A 203 54.01 24.59 8.64
N PRO A 204 53.23 25.28 9.50
CA PRO A 204 51.77 25.20 9.59
C PRO A 204 51.05 26.45 9.01
N ASP A 205 49.71 26.45 8.93
CA ASP A 205 48.94 27.61 9.41
C ASP A 205 47.40 27.50 9.30
N ALA A 206 46.78 28.27 10.20
CA ALA A 206 45.44 28.86 10.14
C ALA A 206 44.23 27.98 10.50
N HIS A 207 43.95 27.94 11.81
CA HIS A 207 42.76 28.53 12.44
C HIS A 207 41.61 28.92 11.48
N TRP A 208 40.38 28.49 11.79
CA TRP A 208 39.21 29.37 11.80
C TRP A 208 38.05 28.73 12.59
N ASP A 209 37.23 29.62 13.13
CA ASP A 209 36.56 29.57 14.42
C ASP A 209 35.17 28.89 14.42
N SER A 210 34.77 28.38 15.59
CA SER A 210 33.46 27.79 15.88
C SER A 210 32.44 28.88 16.21
N GLY A 211 31.24 28.82 15.63
CA GLY A 211 30.16 29.75 15.95
C GLY A 211 28.83 29.03 16.08
N GLU A 212 28.43 28.79 17.33
CA GLU A 212 27.15 28.23 17.75
C GLU A 212 25.94 29.14 17.46
N LEU A 213 24.77 28.51 17.46
CA LEU A 213 23.42 29.07 17.34
C LEU A 213 23.07 30.03 18.51
N PRO A 214 21.97 30.78 18.36
CA PRO A 214 21.04 30.83 19.50
C PRO A 214 19.57 30.61 19.15
N ILE A 215 18.99 29.76 19.99
CA ILE A 215 17.58 29.55 20.29
C ILE A 215 16.99 30.83 20.87
N THR A 216 15.80 31.25 20.39
CA THR A 216 15.01 32.31 21.05
C THR A 216 13.79 31.70 21.74
N LEU A 217 13.69 32.04 23.04
CA LEU A 217 12.62 31.73 23.98
C LEU A 217 11.25 32.26 23.52
N LEU A 218 10.19 31.52 23.84
CA LEU A 218 8.86 32.06 24.10
C LEU A 218 8.55 31.91 25.59
N THR A 219 8.41 33.04 26.27
CA THR A 219 7.90 33.15 27.65
C THR A 219 6.40 33.46 27.67
N LEU A 220 5.72 32.85 28.62
CA LEU A 220 4.36 33.17 29.08
C LEU A 220 4.28 34.57 29.71
N SER A 221 3.13 35.26 29.53
CA SER A 221 2.22 35.72 30.60
C SER A 221 1.38 36.94 30.17
N ARG A 222 0.07 36.75 30.00
CA ARG A 222 -1.01 37.32 30.84
C ARG A 222 -2.37 36.85 30.36
#